data_AF-A0A9P6I7S8-F1
#
_entry.id   AF-A0A9P6I7S8-F1
#
_cell.length_a   1.000
_cell.length_b   1.000
_cell.length_c   1.000
_cell.angle_alpha   90.00
_cell.angle_beta   90.00
_cell.angle_gamma   90.00
#
_symmetry.space_group_name_H-M   'P 1'
#
loop_
_entity.id
_entity.type
_entity.pdbx_description
1 polymer ?
#
loop_
_entity_poly.entity_id
_entity_poly.type
_entity_poly.pdbx_seq_one_letter_code
_entity_poly.pdbx_strand_id
1 'polypeptide(L)'
;MRRGIAIQIWDDLRIAEAEESRRSSRTPKVVPRRLERALAAFDMFVVPDDKGDIDDVSNSLDGLATEFSSTHPDFEDLCTREKALALNRWLRSRNLTGMSNPETNYRNLRNCLIGYALRDDTHQSLPMVSAAIFCSLGERLGLNAHCCALPGHVLVMVFSTNEVKLDGSSVTDSQKPLERMYLDPYGGDEEFSKETLRHFISQVGWRSLDVDTMAPAAVSTMIGRLAHNIRHTNLVLTSQDVSIERLAGLSTGSALQNMELSVYAAAWATTLLDPGAFVDVTSHFALRFNSLRFDDAWLVQKIYVTRPQQPVNPFVAVPNPKYVLQVIRRADSRPPVLMETQKDMEYQMGQVVRHVRYGFVAVVIDCEIPRSESILYYRLLTPPNMQGTFSLVKASSLELVRDPEEAAGAMFTDIGLFFKRFDRGTCTFVPSSREMVHTSLEF
;
A
#
# COMPACT_ATOMS: atom_id res chain seq x y z
N MET A 1 -11.73 -1.04 10.04
CA MET A 1 -12.75 -1.53 9.08
C MET A 1 -12.25 -1.44 7.63
N ARG A 2 -11.83 -0.26 7.15
CA ARG A 2 -11.36 0.00 5.77
C ARG A 2 -10.22 -0.90 5.27
N ARG A 3 -9.14 -1.04 6.04
CA ARG A 3 -8.05 -1.98 5.72
C ARG A 3 -8.57 -3.41 5.53
N GLY A 4 -9.59 -3.80 6.29
CA GLY A 4 -10.21 -5.12 6.14
C GLY A 4 -10.90 -5.33 4.80
N ILE A 5 -11.53 -4.28 4.24
CA ILE A 5 -12.11 -4.31 2.89
C ILE A 5 -11.01 -4.48 1.84
N ALA A 6 -9.94 -3.68 1.93
CA ALA A 6 -8.79 -3.77 1.04
C ALA A 6 -8.15 -5.17 1.02
N ILE A 7 -7.91 -5.73 2.21
CA ILE A 7 -7.32 -7.07 2.37
C ILE A 7 -8.27 -8.15 1.82
N GLN A 8 -9.58 -8.00 2.03
CA GLN A 8 -10.57 -8.92 1.46
C GLN A 8 -10.58 -8.90 -0.07
N ILE A 9 -10.46 -7.72 -0.70
CA ILE A 9 -10.35 -7.60 -2.17
C ILE A 9 -9.16 -8.39 -2.70
N TRP A 10 -7.99 -8.30 -2.07
CA TRP A 10 -6.81 -9.06 -2.50
C TRP A 10 -6.97 -10.57 -2.26
N ASP A 11 -7.58 -10.98 -1.16
CA ASP A 11 -7.83 -12.41 -0.91
C ASP A 11 -8.85 -13.00 -1.91
N ASP A 12 -9.91 -12.26 -2.24
CA ASP A 12 -10.91 -12.64 -3.24
C ASP A 12 -10.28 -12.69 -4.64
N LEU A 13 -9.43 -11.71 -4.98
CA LEU A 13 -8.69 -11.67 -6.23
C LEU A 13 -7.85 -12.94 -6.42
N ARG A 14 -7.09 -13.34 -5.39
CA ARG A 14 -6.28 -14.56 -5.40
C ARG A 14 -7.10 -15.80 -5.70
N ILE A 15 -8.28 -15.91 -5.08
CA ILE A 15 -9.18 -17.05 -5.29
C ILE A 15 -9.73 -17.04 -6.72
N ALA A 16 -10.14 -15.88 -7.21
CA ALA A 16 -10.67 -15.72 -8.56
C ALA A 16 -9.63 -16.08 -9.63
N GLU A 17 -8.41 -15.55 -9.53
CA GLU A 17 -7.34 -15.84 -10.50
C GLU A 17 -6.86 -17.29 -10.44
N ALA A 18 -6.86 -17.92 -9.26
CA ALA A 18 -6.55 -19.34 -9.13
C ALA A 18 -7.60 -20.24 -9.81
N GLU A 19 -8.87 -19.84 -9.78
CA GLU A 19 -9.95 -20.52 -10.47
C GLU A 19 -9.92 -20.26 -11.99
N GLU A 20 -9.60 -19.03 -12.42
CA GLU A 20 -9.41 -18.68 -13.83
C GLU A 20 -8.24 -19.42 -14.46
N SER A 21 -7.12 -19.57 -13.74
CA SER A 21 -5.97 -20.35 -14.20
C SER A 21 -6.28 -21.82 -14.46
N ARG A 22 -7.35 -22.35 -13.84
CA ARG A 22 -7.84 -23.72 -14.10
C ARG A 22 -8.77 -23.80 -15.30
N ARG A 23 -9.36 -22.67 -15.72
CA ARG A 23 -10.29 -22.60 -16.85
C ARG A 23 -9.50 -22.32 -18.13
N SER A 24 -9.58 -23.22 -19.10
CA SER A 24 -8.86 -23.19 -20.38
C SER A 24 -9.39 -22.13 -21.37
N SER A 25 -9.80 -20.95 -20.91
CA SER A 25 -10.24 -19.89 -21.82
C SER A 25 -9.05 -19.31 -22.57
N ARG A 26 -9.06 -19.39 -23.90
CA ARG A 26 -7.98 -18.88 -24.76
C ARG A 26 -8.04 -17.37 -25.00
N THR A 27 -9.19 -16.74 -24.78
CA THR A 27 -9.38 -15.30 -25.03
C THR A 27 -9.39 -14.50 -23.74
N PRO A 28 -8.46 -13.53 -23.58
CA PRO A 28 -8.50 -12.61 -22.45
C PRO A 28 -9.81 -11.84 -22.42
N LYS A 29 -10.48 -11.87 -21.27
CA LYS A 29 -11.69 -11.11 -21.02
C LYS A 29 -11.44 -10.13 -19.89
N VAL A 30 -11.82 -8.88 -20.10
CA VAL A 30 -11.80 -7.89 -19.02
C VAL A 30 -12.82 -8.31 -17.97
N VAL A 31 -12.42 -8.31 -16.70
CA VAL A 31 -13.35 -8.50 -15.58
C VAL A 31 -13.67 -7.14 -14.99
N PRO A 32 -14.96 -6.75 -14.97
CA PRO A 32 -15.31 -5.39 -14.64
C PRO A 32 -14.78 -4.90 -13.31
N ARG A 33 -14.17 -3.71 -13.29
CA ARG A 33 -13.66 -2.99 -12.12
C ARG A 33 -12.64 -3.76 -11.27
N ARG A 34 -12.16 -4.93 -11.71
CA ARG A 34 -11.28 -5.77 -10.88
C ARG A 34 -9.92 -5.11 -10.66
N LEU A 35 -9.33 -4.54 -11.71
CA LEU A 35 -8.01 -3.92 -11.67
C LEU A 35 -7.99 -2.67 -10.79
N GLU A 36 -8.90 -1.72 -11.05
CA GLU A 36 -8.97 -0.47 -10.29
C GLU A 36 -9.23 -0.72 -8.80
N ARG A 37 -10.13 -1.65 -8.45
CA ARG A 37 -10.46 -1.93 -7.04
C ARG A 37 -9.29 -2.57 -6.31
N ALA A 38 -8.56 -3.46 -6.98
CA ALA A 38 -7.38 -4.09 -6.41
C ALA A 38 -6.22 -3.08 -6.20
N LEU A 39 -6.08 -2.07 -7.06
CA LEU A 39 -5.11 -0.99 -6.89
C LEU A 39 -5.56 0.01 -5.81
N ALA A 40 -6.82 0.44 -5.83
CA ALA A 40 -7.40 1.35 -4.86
C ALA A 40 -7.41 0.79 -3.42
N ALA A 41 -7.30 -0.54 -3.27
CA ALA A 41 -7.10 -1.17 -1.97
C ALA A 41 -5.84 -0.68 -1.24
N PHE A 42 -4.81 -0.18 -1.94
CA PHE A 42 -3.67 0.47 -1.28
C PHE A 42 -4.05 1.84 -0.70
N ASP A 43 -4.84 2.64 -1.41
CA ASP A 43 -5.31 3.94 -0.94
C ASP A 43 -6.05 3.84 0.41
N MET A 44 -6.80 2.75 0.64
CA MET A 44 -7.54 2.48 1.89
C MET A 44 -6.67 2.42 3.16
N PHE A 45 -5.36 2.28 3.02
CA PHE A 45 -4.43 2.29 4.16
C PHE A 45 -4.05 3.70 4.60
N VAL A 46 -4.13 4.70 3.72
CA VAL A 46 -3.65 6.07 3.96
C VAL A 46 -4.75 7.13 3.88
N VAL A 47 -5.91 6.79 3.34
CA VAL A 47 -7.05 7.71 3.25
C VAL A 47 -7.93 7.66 4.52
N PRO A 48 -8.16 8.80 5.20
CA PRO A 48 -8.91 8.84 6.46
C PRO A 48 -10.43 8.86 6.28
N ASP A 49 -10.93 9.42 5.17
CA ASP A 49 -12.37 9.65 4.91
C ASP A 49 -12.85 8.98 3.61
N ASP A 50 -14.15 8.99 3.32
CA ASP A 50 -14.68 8.23 2.16
C ASP A 50 -14.14 8.79 0.82
N LYS A 51 -13.72 10.06 0.81
CA LYS A 51 -13.04 10.66 -0.34
C LYS A 51 -11.69 9.97 -0.59
N GLY A 52 -11.55 9.31 -1.73
CA GLY A 52 -10.39 8.50 -2.12
C GLY A 52 -10.47 7.04 -1.75
N ASP A 53 -11.60 6.58 -1.23
CA ASP A 53 -11.83 5.16 -1.06
C ASP A 53 -12.02 4.45 -2.41
N ILE A 54 -12.19 3.13 -2.36
CA ILE A 54 -12.32 2.31 -3.56
C ILE A 54 -13.54 2.69 -4.42
N ASP A 55 -14.66 3.04 -3.79
CA ASP A 55 -15.89 3.36 -4.52
C ASP A 55 -15.81 4.78 -5.09
N ASP A 56 -15.18 5.73 -4.40
CA ASP A 56 -14.84 7.06 -4.92
C ASP A 56 -13.90 6.97 -6.14
N VAL A 57 -12.91 6.06 -6.12
CA VAL A 57 -12.06 5.78 -7.29
C VAL A 57 -12.88 5.26 -8.47
N SER A 58 -13.73 4.25 -8.24
CA SER A 58 -14.61 3.72 -9.29
C SER A 58 -15.55 4.78 -9.86
N ASN A 59 -16.13 5.63 -9.00
CA ASN A 59 -17.02 6.72 -9.41
C ASN A 59 -16.27 7.82 -10.19
N SER A 60 -15.04 8.12 -9.79
CA SER A 60 -14.18 9.07 -10.51
C SER A 60 -13.89 8.58 -11.94
N LEU A 61 -13.60 7.29 -12.09
CA LEU A 61 -13.39 6.65 -13.40
C LEU A 61 -14.70 6.57 -14.21
N ASP A 62 -15.85 6.31 -13.58
CA ASP A 62 -17.17 6.38 -14.23
C ASP A 62 -17.46 7.80 -14.77
N GLY A 63 -17.14 8.83 -13.97
CA GLY A 63 -17.25 10.23 -14.36
C GLY A 63 -16.36 10.59 -15.55
N LEU A 64 -15.10 10.17 -15.53
CA LEU A 64 -14.16 10.39 -16.64
C LEU A 64 -14.60 9.66 -17.92
N ALA A 65 -15.14 8.45 -17.82
CA ALA A 65 -15.69 7.74 -18.99
C ALA A 65 -16.90 8.49 -19.58
N THR A 66 -17.79 8.99 -18.71
CA THR A 66 -18.94 9.80 -19.13
C THR A 66 -18.50 11.10 -19.80
N GLU A 67 -17.50 11.77 -19.24
CA GLU A 67 -16.92 12.98 -19.85
C GLU A 67 -16.33 12.67 -21.22
N PHE A 68 -15.51 11.62 -21.33
CA PHE A 68 -14.92 11.21 -22.61
C PHE A 68 -15.99 10.95 -23.68
N SER A 69 -17.04 10.19 -23.36
CA SER A 69 -18.15 9.91 -24.27
C SER A 69 -18.90 11.19 -24.68
N SER A 70 -19.04 12.15 -23.78
CA SER A 70 -19.69 13.43 -24.09
C SER A 70 -18.87 14.29 -25.07
N THR A 71 -17.53 14.19 -25.02
CA THR A 71 -16.64 14.95 -25.90
C THR A 71 -16.34 14.25 -27.23
N HIS A 72 -16.68 12.96 -27.36
CA HIS A 72 -16.46 12.14 -28.56
C HIS A 72 -17.75 11.41 -28.95
N PRO A 73 -18.76 12.11 -29.47
CA PRO A 73 -20.06 11.51 -29.81
C PRO A 73 -19.97 10.48 -30.95
N ASP A 74 -18.94 10.59 -31.79
CA ASP A 74 -18.59 9.68 -32.89
C ASP A 74 -17.73 8.48 -32.42
N PHE A 75 -17.42 8.39 -31.13
CA PHE A 75 -16.55 7.33 -30.61
C PHE A 75 -17.02 5.94 -31.01
N GLU A 76 -18.34 5.67 -30.97
CA GLU A 76 -18.86 4.34 -31.28
C GLU A 76 -18.66 3.90 -32.73
N ASP A 77 -18.56 4.86 -33.65
CA ASP A 77 -18.38 4.61 -35.09
C ASP A 77 -16.93 4.29 -35.46
N LEU A 78 -15.98 4.59 -34.56
CA LEU A 78 -14.55 4.35 -34.76
C LEU A 78 -14.20 2.86 -34.69
N CYS A 79 -13.18 2.43 -35.45
CA CYS A 79 -12.64 1.09 -35.30
C CYS A 79 -11.90 0.92 -33.96
N THR A 80 -11.64 -0.33 -33.54
CA THR A 80 -10.98 -0.61 -32.24
C THR A 80 -9.66 0.14 -32.07
N ARG A 81 -8.84 0.23 -33.13
CA ARG A 81 -7.56 0.96 -33.10
C ARG A 81 -7.77 2.46 -32.89
N GLU A 82 -8.71 3.05 -33.62
CA GLU A 82 -9.04 4.47 -33.52
C GLU A 82 -9.63 4.81 -32.15
N LYS A 83 -10.54 3.97 -31.62
CA LYS A 83 -11.08 4.09 -30.26
C LYS A 83 -9.96 4.12 -29.22
N ALA A 84 -9.02 3.17 -29.30
CA ALA A 84 -7.92 3.06 -28.36
C ALA A 84 -6.96 4.27 -28.43
N LEU A 85 -6.64 4.75 -29.63
CA LEU A 85 -5.80 5.94 -29.83
C LEU A 85 -6.50 7.23 -29.37
N ALA A 86 -7.79 7.38 -29.66
CA ALA A 86 -8.59 8.52 -29.21
C ALA A 86 -8.60 8.62 -27.68
N LEU A 87 -8.85 7.50 -26.99
CA LEU A 87 -8.79 7.44 -25.53
C LEU A 87 -7.38 7.80 -25.00
N ASN A 88 -6.32 7.23 -25.60
CA ASN A 88 -4.95 7.48 -25.17
C ASN A 88 -4.58 8.97 -25.27
N ARG A 89 -4.87 9.59 -26.43
CA ARG A 89 -4.62 11.00 -26.69
C ARG A 89 -5.44 11.89 -25.77
N TRP A 90 -6.71 11.55 -25.53
CA TRP A 90 -7.56 12.33 -24.62
C TRP A 90 -7.01 12.31 -23.19
N LEU A 91 -6.65 11.13 -22.66
CA LEU A 91 -6.05 10.99 -21.33
C LEU A 91 -4.83 11.88 -21.16
N ARG A 92 -3.93 11.86 -22.15
CA ARG A 92 -2.71 12.66 -22.14
C ARG A 92 -2.97 14.15 -22.27
N SER A 93 -3.92 14.54 -23.13
CA SER A 93 -4.34 15.95 -23.27
C SER A 93 -4.95 16.54 -21.99
N ARG A 94 -5.58 15.69 -21.16
CA ARG A 94 -6.12 16.04 -19.84
C ARG A 94 -5.12 15.85 -18.71
N ASN A 95 -3.86 15.51 -19.03
CA ASN A 95 -2.78 15.25 -18.07
C ASN A 95 -3.09 14.11 -17.08
N LEU A 96 -4.00 13.17 -17.41
CA LEU A 96 -4.45 12.11 -16.51
C LEU A 96 -3.46 10.93 -16.39
N THR A 97 -2.40 10.93 -17.19
CA THR A 97 -1.38 9.88 -17.22
C THR A 97 0.02 10.47 -17.39
N GLY A 98 1.04 9.69 -17.00
CA GLY A 98 2.43 10.10 -17.08
C GLY A 98 2.94 10.83 -15.83
N MET A 99 4.16 11.36 -15.95
CA MET A 99 4.83 12.04 -14.85
C MET A 99 5.84 13.05 -15.38
N SER A 100 5.84 14.25 -14.78
CA SER A 100 6.88 15.25 -15.03
C SER A 100 8.11 14.96 -14.16
N ASN A 101 9.30 15.14 -14.72
CA ASN A 101 10.60 14.91 -14.06
C ASN A 101 10.72 13.53 -13.37
N PRO A 102 10.62 12.41 -14.12
CA PRO A 102 10.63 11.05 -13.55
C PRO A 102 11.82 10.78 -12.62
N GLU A 103 13.01 11.28 -12.94
CA GLU A 103 14.23 11.15 -12.11
C GLU A 103 14.01 11.59 -10.66
N THR A 104 13.13 12.57 -10.45
CA THR A 104 12.87 13.20 -9.16
C THR A 104 11.57 12.73 -8.49
N ASN A 105 10.60 12.29 -9.28
CA ASN A 105 9.23 12.06 -8.83
C ASN A 105 8.82 10.58 -8.88
N TYR A 106 9.57 9.72 -9.58
CA TYR A 106 9.20 8.32 -9.77
C TYR A 106 8.99 7.60 -8.42
N ARG A 107 9.80 7.95 -7.41
CA ARG A 107 9.73 7.32 -6.08
C ARG A 107 8.75 7.97 -5.11
N ASN A 108 8.02 9.01 -5.52
CA ASN A 108 7.01 9.60 -4.64
C ASN A 108 5.84 8.62 -4.46
N LEU A 109 5.48 8.37 -3.21
CA LEU A 109 4.43 7.42 -2.81
C LEU A 109 3.08 7.75 -3.46
N ARG A 110 2.75 9.04 -3.58
CA ARG A 110 1.50 9.50 -4.22
C ARG A 110 1.31 8.94 -5.64
N ASN A 111 2.42 8.74 -6.38
CA ASN A 111 2.39 8.27 -7.76
C ASN A 111 2.12 6.75 -7.87
N CYS A 112 2.20 6.03 -6.74
CA CYS A 112 1.80 4.62 -6.62
C CYS A 112 0.28 4.46 -6.42
N LEU A 113 -0.38 5.49 -5.89
CA LEU A 113 -1.75 5.39 -5.39
C LEU A 113 -2.73 5.90 -6.45
N ILE A 114 -3.58 5.02 -6.97
CA ILE A 114 -4.49 5.36 -8.09
C ILE A 114 -5.52 6.40 -7.65
N GLY A 115 -6.03 6.31 -6.42
CA GLY A 115 -6.97 7.29 -5.90
C GLY A 115 -6.33 8.65 -5.68
N TYR A 116 -5.05 8.71 -5.32
CA TYR A 116 -4.32 9.98 -5.32
C TYR A 116 -4.08 10.53 -6.73
N ALA A 117 -3.64 9.69 -7.66
CA ALA A 117 -3.39 10.11 -9.04
C ALA A 117 -4.64 10.70 -9.71
N LEU A 118 -5.84 10.21 -9.40
CA LEU A 118 -7.10 10.73 -9.95
C LEU A 118 -7.60 12.04 -9.31
N ARG A 119 -7.07 12.41 -8.14
CA ARG A 119 -7.56 13.57 -7.36
C ARG A 119 -6.55 14.71 -7.27
N ASP A 120 -5.27 14.43 -7.49
CA ASP A 120 -4.22 15.42 -7.51
C ASP A 120 -4.28 16.20 -8.82
N ASP A 121 -4.23 17.53 -8.77
CA ASP A 121 -4.34 18.38 -9.96
C ASP A 121 -3.27 18.05 -11.02
N THR A 122 -2.09 17.59 -10.59
CA THR A 122 -0.99 17.22 -11.50
C THR A 122 -1.14 15.81 -12.06
N HIS A 123 -2.01 14.98 -11.49
CA HIS A 123 -2.37 13.63 -11.93
C HIS A 123 -1.17 12.70 -12.21
N GLN A 124 -0.03 12.97 -11.56
CA GLN A 124 1.20 12.22 -11.79
C GLN A 124 1.06 10.78 -11.32
N SER A 125 1.51 9.85 -12.15
CA SER A 125 1.36 8.43 -11.88
C SER A 125 2.52 7.61 -12.44
N LEU A 126 2.80 6.47 -11.80
CA LEU A 126 3.73 5.49 -12.34
C LEU A 126 3.20 4.89 -13.65
N PRO A 127 4.07 4.33 -14.51
CA PRO A 127 3.63 3.68 -15.75
C PRO A 127 2.51 2.66 -15.56
N MET A 128 2.58 1.91 -14.46
CA MET A 128 1.56 0.91 -14.13
C MET A 128 0.21 1.50 -13.74
N VAL A 129 0.21 2.65 -13.06
CA VAL A 129 -1.01 3.34 -12.65
C VAL A 129 -1.61 4.05 -13.86
N SER A 130 -0.79 4.68 -14.71
CA SER A 130 -1.22 5.22 -16.01
C SER A 130 -1.87 4.15 -16.90
N ALA A 131 -1.25 2.97 -17.03
CA ALA A 131 -1.81 1.86 -17.79
C ALA A 131 -3.11 1.35 -17.17
N ALA A 132 -3.21 1.31 -15.84
CA ALA A 132 -4.43 0.89 -15.15
C ALA A 132 -5.59 1.87 -15.34
N ILE A 133 -5.33 3.18 -15.30
CA ILE A 133 -6.33 4.21 -15.60
C ILE A 133 -6.88 4.01 -17.02
N PHE A 134 -5.98 3.84 -18.01
CA PHE A 134 -6.40 3.53 -19.38
C PHE A 134 -7.26 2.26 -19.44
N CYS A 135 -6.81 1.14 -18.86
CA CYS A 135 -7.56 -0.13 -18.93
C CYS A 135 -8.94 -0.02 -18.28
N SER A 136 -9.03 0.72 -17.17
CA SER A 136 -10.28 0.88 -16.42
C SER A 136 -11.29 1.76 -17.18
N LEU A 137 -10.82 2.77 -17.91
CA LEU A 137 -11.68 3.57 -18.80
C LEU A 137 -12.01 2.82 -20.09
N GLY A 138 -11.03 2.14 -20.67
CA GLY A 138 -11.22 1.30 -21.85
C GLY A 138 -12.31 0.25 -21.61
N GLU A 139 -12.29 -0.42 -20.46
CA GLU A 139 -13.35 -1.33 -20.03
C GLU A 139 -14.74 -0.69 -20.10
N ARG A 140 -14.91 0.50 -19.50
CA ARG A 140 -16.20 1.23 -19.46
C ARG A 140 -16.67 1.64 -20.85
N LEU A 141 -15.73 1.88 -21.75
CA LEU A 141 -15.93 2.26 -23.14
C LEU A 141 -15.99 1.03 -24.08
N GLY A 142 -16.09 -0.19 -23.53
CA GLY A 142 -16.26 -1.42 -24.30
C GLY A 142 -14.98 -1.97 -24.95
N LEU A 143 -13.81 -1.41 -24.66
CA LEU A 143 -12.52 -1.92 -25.13
C LEU A 143 -12.05 -3.12 -24.31
N ASN A 144 -11.57 -4.16 -25.00
CA ASN A 144 -10.88 -5.28 -24.37
C ASN A 144 -9.41 -4.92 -24.09
N ALA A 145 -9.20 -4.04 -23.11
CA ALA A 145 -7.89 -3.49 -22.73
C ALA A 145 -7.33 -4.15 -21.47
N HIS A 146 -6.04 -4.50 -21.51
CA HIS A 146 -5.34 -5.15 -20.39
C HIS A 146 -3.96 -4.57 -20.18
N CYS A 147 -3.49 -4.57 -18.93
CA CYS A 147 -2.10 -4.24 -18.63
C CYS A 147 -1.15 -5.31 -19.18
N CYS A 148 -0.01 -4.90 -19.71
CA CYS A 148 1.07 -5.75 -20.17
C CYS A 148 2.35 -5.41 -19.39
N ALA A 149 2.75 -6.33 -18.51
CA ALA A 149 3.88 -6.11 -17.62
C ALA A 149 5.21 -6.37 -18.33
N LEU A 150 6.01 -5.32 -18.50
CA LEU A 150 7.41 -5.40 -18.95
C LEU A 150 8.37 -5.16 -17.77
N PRO A 151 9.64 -5.58 -17.81
CA PRO A 151 10.56 -5.26 -16.73
C PRO A 151 10.80 -3.75 -16.77
N GLY A 152 10.64 -3.08 -15.61
CA GLY A 152 10.80 -1.62 -15.51
C GLY A 152 9.66 -0.78 -16.09
N HIS A 153 8.74 -1.34 -16.89
CA HIS A 153 7.66 -0.56 -17.53
C HIS A 153 6.32 -1.33 -17.59
N VAL A 154 5.22 -0.66 -17.93
CA VAL A 154 3.92 -1.31 -18.19
C VAL A 154 3.29 -0.66 -19.40
N LEU A 155 2.90 -1.48 -20.37
CA LEU A 155 2.13 -1.06 -21.53
C LEU A 155 0.66 -1.46 -21.37
N VAL A 156 -0.18 -0.95 -22.24
CA VAL A 156 -1.54 -1.46 -22.45
C VAL A 156 -1.56 -2.33 -23.71
N MET A 157 -2.27 -3.44 -23.63
CA MET A 157 -2.59 -4.33 -24.73
C MET A 157 -4.10 -4.24 -25.00
N VAL A 158 -4.49 -3.86 -26.23
CA VAL A 158 -5.89 -3.79 -26.64
C VAL A 158 -6.16 -4.85 -27.69
N PHE A 159 -7.21 -5.66 -27.49
CA PHE A 159 -7.61 -6.72 -28.40
C PHE A 159 -8.77 -6.31 -29.30
N SER A 160 -8.73 -6.82 -30.53
CA SER A 160 -9.89 -6.88 -31.44
C SER A 160 -10.99 -7.80 -30.91
N THR A 161 -12.16 -7.80 -31.55
CA THR A 161 -13.26 -8.72 -31.23
C THR A 161 -13.14 -10.00 -32.08
N ASN A 162 -13.96 -11.01 -31.78
CA ASN A 162 -14.00 -12.23 -32.60
C ASN A 162 -14.58 -11.99 -34.01
N GLU A 163 -15.25 -10.86 -34.21
CA GLU A 163 -16.01 -10.53 -35.42
C GLU A 163 -15.26 -9.53 -36.30
N VAL A 164 -14.54 -8.60 -35.68
CA VAL A 164 -13.94 -7.43 -36.33
C VAL A 164 -12.49 -7.25 -35.87
N LYS A 165 -11.59 -7.05 -36.83
CA LYS A 165 -10.17 -6.76 -36.63
C LYS A 165 -9.94 -5.36 -36.07
N LEU A 166 -8.67 -5.04 -35.77
CA LEU A 166 -8.32 -3.74 -35.19
C LEU A 166 -8.66 -2.56 -36.11
N ASP A 167 -8.64 -2.76 -37.42
CA ASP A 167 -8.92 -1.76 -38.46
C ASP A 167 -10.41 -1.67 -38.87
N GLY A 168 -11.29 -2.46 -38.26
CA GLY A 168 -12.72 -2.51 -38.62
C GLY A 168 -13.08 -3.53 -39.70
N SER A 169 -12.11 -4.24 -40.29
CA SER A 169 -12.40 -5.29 -41.28
C SER A 169 -12.89 -6.59 -40.62
N SER A 170 -13.75 -7.35 -41.30
CA SER A 170 -14.29 -8.60 -40.76
C SER A 170 -13.22 -9.69 -40.62
N VAL A 171 -13.30 -10.47 -39.54
CA VAL A 171 -12.42 -11.62 -39.32
C VAL A 171 -12.79 -12.76 -40.27
N THR A 172 -11.86 -13.15 -41.15
CA THR A 172 -12.06 -14.22 -42.14
C THR A 172 -11.71 -15.62 -41.61
N ASP A 173 -10.98 -15.70 -40.50
CA ASP A 173 -10.50 -16.95 -39.90
C ASP A 173 -10.65 -16.89 -38.37
N SER A 174 -11.71 -17.50 -37.85
CA SER A 174 -12.04 -17.51 -36.43
C SER A 174 -11.13 -18.40 -35.58
N GLN A 175 -10.19 -19.14 -36.19
CA GLN A 175 -9.23 -19.99 -35.47
C GLN A 175 -7.92 -19.23 -35.14
N LYS A 176 -7.69 -18.06 -35.74
CA LYS A 176 -6.50 -17.24 -35.44
C LYS A 176 -6.62 -16.53 -34.09
N PRO A 177 -5.49 -16.32 -33.38
CA PRO A 177 -5.48 -15.45 -32.20
C PRO A 177 -6.00 -14.06 -32.55
N LEU A 178 -6.69 -13.43 -31.59
CA LEU A 178 -7.16 -12.05 -31.73
C LEU A 178 -5.99 -11.13 -32.06
N GLU A 179 -6.19 -10.25 -33.04
CA GLU A 179 -5.26 -9.15 -33.30
C GLU A 179 -5.21 -8.23 -32.09
N ARG A 180 -4.02 -7.71 -31.81
CA ARG A 180 -3.76 -6.83 -30.67
C ARG A 180 -2.79 -5.72 -31.03
N MET A 181 -2.97 -4.58 -30.38
CA MET A 181 -2.08 -3.42 -30.45
C MET A 181 -1.56 -3.08 -29.05
N TYR A 182 -0.49 -2.28 -29.01
CA TYR A 182 0.14 -1.84 -27.78
C TYR A 182 0.12 -0.31 -27.67
N LEU A 183 -0.12 0.20 -26.48
CA LEU A 183 -0.10 1.62 -26.18
C LEU A 183 0.75 1.87 -24.93
N ASP A 184 1.34 3.06 -24.86
CA ASP A 184 2.06 3.54 -23.68
C ASP A 184 1.41 4.82 -23.13
N PRO A 185 0.34 4.71 -22.31
CA PRO A 185 -0.31 5.89 -21.74
C PRO A 185 0.62 6.80 -20.92
N TYR A 186 1.72 6.24 -20.40
CA TYR A 186 2.72 6.99 -19.66
C TYR A 186 3.67 7.75 -20.59
N GLY A 187 4.14 7.10 -21.65
CA GLY A 187 5.23 7.58 -22.50
C GLY A 187 4.83 8.34 -23.76
N GLY A 188 3.67 8.04 -24.37
CA GLY A 188 3.35 8.62 -25.69
C GLY A 188 1.90 8.48 -26.16
N ASP A 189 1.60 9.21 -27.23
CA ASP A 189 0.24 9.33 -27.79
C ASP A 189 -0.09 8.24 -28.82
N GLU A 190 0.94 7.65 -29.43
CA GLU A 190 0.83 6.79 -30.61
C GLU A 190 0.91 5.29 -30.28
N GLU A 191 0.54 4.46 -31.26
CA GLU A 191 0.69 3.01 -31.18
C GLU A 191 2.15 2.61 -30.97
N PHE A 192 2.39 1.80 -29.94
CA PHE A 192 3.71 1.29 -29.62
C PHE A 192 4.03 0.12 -30.56
N SER A 193 4.86 0.38 -31.58
CA SER A 193 5.13 -0.61 -32.63
C SER A 193 5.72 -1.92 -32.08
N LYS A 194 5.41 -3.05 -32.75
CA LYS A 194 5.98 -4.36 -32.38
C LYS A 194 7.49 -4.36 -32.52
N GLU A 195 8.04 -3.63 -33.48
CA GLU A 195 9.48 -3.49 -33.71
C GLU A 195 10.15 -2.78 -32.54
N THR A 196 9.57 -1.67 -32.07
CA THR A 196 10.03 -0.97 -30.85
C THR A 196 9.96 -1.89 -29.64
N LEU A 197 8.89 -2.69 -29.51
CA LEU A 197 8.72 -3.63 -28.41
C LEU A 197 9.76 -4.75 -28.43
N ARG A 198 10.05 -5.34 -29.61
CA ARG A 198 11.13 -6.32 -29.78
C ARG A 198 12.48 -5.72 -29.37
N HIS A 199 12.75 -4.47 -29.78
CA HIS A 199 13.97 -3.77 -29.38
C HIS A 199 14.05 -3.57 -27.87
N PHE A 200 12.98 -3.08 -27.23
CA PHE A 200 12.91 -2.89 -25.78
C PHE A 200 13.17 -4.20 -25.02
N ILE A 201 12.48 -5.29 -25.38
CA ILE A 201 12.65 -6.61 -24.76
C ILE A 201 14.09 -7.11 -24.91
N SER A 202 14.71 -6.89 -26.09
CA SER A 202 16.09 -7.29 -26.35
C SER A 202 17.10 -6.54 -25.48
N GLN A 203 16.89 -5.25 -25.24
CA GLN A 203 17.78 -4.41 -24.43
C GLN A 203 17.76 -4.81 -22.96
N VAL A 204 16.61 -5.21 -22.42
CA VAL A 204 16.47 -5.64 -21.03
C VAL A 204 16.90 -7.10 -20.83
N GLY A 205 17.44 -7.74 -21.88
CA GLY A 205 17.98 -9.10 -21.83
C GLY A 205 16.91 -10.19 -21.77
N TRP A 206 15.64 -9.86 -22.04
CA TRP A 206 14.52 -10.78 -21.87
C TRP A 206 14.26 -11.60 -23.15
N ARG A 207 15.28 -12.37 -23.56
CA ARG A 207 15.37 -13.05 -24.87
C ARG A 207 14.35 -14.18 -25.10
N SER A 208 13.59 -14.59 -24.08
CA SER A 208 12.68 -15.74 -24.14
C SER A 208 11.24 -15.39 -24.53
N LEU A 209 10.89 -14.10 -24.63
CA LEU A 209 9.52 -13.67 -24.88
C LEU A 209 9.34 -13.26 -26.34
N ASP A 210 8.53 -14.01 -27.09
CA ASP A 210 8.07 -13.58 -28.40
C ASP A 210 6.93 -12.58 -28.25
N VAL A 211 7.07 -11.39 -28.85
CA VAL A 211 6.05 -10.32 -28.87
C VAL A 211 4.71 -10.81 -29.39
N ASP A 212 4.72 -11.80 -30.28
CA ASP A 212 3.52 -12.40 -30.85
C ASP A 212 2.89 -13.48 -29.93
N THR A 213 3.55 -13.84 -28.83
CA THR A 213 3.01 -14.75 -27.77
C THR A 213 2.75 -14.07 -26.42
N MET A 214 3.09 -12.79 -26.27
CA MET A 214 2.86 -12.03 -25.04
C MET A 214 1.40 -12.08 -24.59
N ALA A 215 1.20 -12.34 -23.30
CA ALA A 215 -0.11 -12.38 -22.66
C ALA A 215 -0.32 -11.14 -21.77
N PRO A 216 -1.60 -10.79 -21.50
CA PRO A 216 -1.95 -9.85 -20.44
C PRO A 216 -1.32 -10.22 -19.10
N ALA A 217 -0.95 -9.20 -18.33
CA ALA A 217 -0.53 -9.40 -16.95
C ALA A 217 -1.76 -9.74 -16.08
N ALA A 218 -1.62 -10.75 -15.23
CA ALA A 218 -2.57 -10.97 -14.14
C ALA A 218 -2.66 -9.72 -13.25
N VAL A 219 -3.84 -9.47 -12.66
CA VAL A 219 -4.02 -8.34 -11.75
C VAL A 219 -3.13 -8.54 -10.52
N SER A 220 -2.97 -9.76 -10.01
CA SER A 220 -2.02 -10.06 -8.92
C SER A 220 -0.58 -9.65 -9.24
N THR A 221 -0.12 -9.84 -10.49
CA THR A 221 1.19 -9.36 -10.94
C THR A 221 1.30 -7.84 -10.85
N MET A 222 0.24 -7.12 -11.23
CA MET A 222 0.19 -5.66 -11.10
C MET A 222 0.23 -5.22 -9.63
N ILE A 223 -0.52 -5.89 -8.75
CA ILE A 223 -0.50 -5.60 -7.31
C ILE A 223 0.87 -5.88 -6.69
N GLY A 224 1.51 -7.00 -7.05
CA GLY A 224 2.86 -7.35 -6.59
C GLY A 224 3.91 -6.32 -7.03
N ARG A 225 3.85 -5.85 -8.28
CA ARG A 225 4.72 -4.79 -8.78
C ARG A 225 4.51 -3.45 -8.05
N LEU A 226 3.27 -3.13 -7.67
CA LEU A 226 2.98 -1.89 -6.95
C LEU A 226 3.52 -1.98 -5.52
N ALA A 227 3.28 -3.10 -4.83
CA ALA A 227 3.85 -3.39 -3.52
C ALA A 227 5.40 -3.29 -3.54
N HIS A 228 6.03 -3.78 -4.61
CA HIS A 228 7.47 -3.67 -4.80
C HIS A 228 7.93 -2.22 -4.95
N ASN A 229 7.23 -1.39 -5.76
CA ASN A 229 7.55 0.04 -5.88
C ASN A 229 7.45 0.76 -4.53
N ILE A 230 6.40 0.52 -3.74
CA ILE A 230 6.23 1.11 -2.40
C ILE A 230 7.40 0.73 -1.47
N ARG A 231 7.80 -0.55 -1.43
CA ARG A 231 8.96 -0.97 -0.63
C ARG A 231 10.24 -0.30 -1.09
N HIS A 232 10.42 -0.17 -2.40
CA HIS A 232 11.58 0.51 -2.98
C HIS A 232 11.60 2.01 -2.67
N THR A 233 10.45 2.67 -2.58
CA THR A 233 10.34 4.03 -2.06
C THR A 233 10.81 4.11 -0.59
N ASN A 234 10.39 3.17 0.25
CA ASN A 234 10.85 3.10 1.65
C ASN A 234 12.36 2.83 1.77
N LEU A 235 12.94 2.00 0.90
CA LEU A 235 14.39 1.78 0.87
C LEU A 235 15.17 3.06 0.49
N VAL A 236 14.66 3.84 -0.47
CA VAL A 236 15.26 5.14 -0.86
C VAL A 236 15.29 6.10 0.32
N LEU A 237 14.20 6.18 1.09
CA LEU A 237 14.14 6.99 2.31
C LEU A 237 15.26 6.61 3.31
N THR A 238 15.58 5.32 3.44
CA THR A 238 16.63 4.85 4.37
C THR A 238 18.05 5.01 3.84
N SER A 239 18.24 5.32 2.55
CA SER A 239 19.55 5.28 1.89
C SER A 239 19.99 6.59 1.23
N GLN A 240 19.10 7.57 1.09
CA GLN A 240 19.38 8.84 0.44
C GLN A 240 18.91 10.02 1.31
N ASP A 241 19.58 11.18 1.16
CA ASP A 241 19.18 12.47 1.77
C ASP A 241 17.95 13.07 1.08
N VAL A 242 16.84 12.31 1.01
CA VAL A 242 15.56 12.81 0.51
C VAL A 242 14.60 12.97 1.68
N SER A 243 13.96 14.14 1.79
CA SER A 243 13.01 14.39 2.86
C SER A 243 11.79 13.48 2.76
N ILE A 244 11.31 13.01 3.93
CA ILE A 244 10.15 12.13 3.99
C ILE A 244 8.88 12.82 3.53
N GLU A 245 8.78 14.13 3.75
CA GLU A 245 7.68 14.98 3.29
C GLU A 245 7.60 14.99 1.76
N ARG A 246 8.74 14.92 1.07
CA ARG A 246 8.74 14.85 -0.39
C ARG A 246 8.32 13.47 -0.89
N LEU A 247 8.82 12.40 -0.25
CA LEU A 247 8.55 11.04 -0.71
C LEU A 247 7.16 10.54 -0.35
N ALA A 248 6.64 10.90 0.82
CA ALA A 248 5.39 10.36 1.36
C ALA A 248 4.46 11.42 1.95
N GLY A 249 4.73 12.71 1.71
CA GLY A 249 3.76 13.77 1.96
C GLY A 249 2.53 13.56 1.08
N LEU A 250 1.41 13.27 1.74
CA LEU A 250 0.10 13.20 1.12
C LEU A 250 -0.77 14.34 1.68
N SER A 251 -1.98 14.53 1.13
CA SER A 251 -2.88 15.59 1.60
C SER A 251 -3.42 15.36 3.02
N THR A 252 -3.33 14.12 3.51
CA THR A 252 -3.78 13.70 4.84
C THR A 252 -2.71 12.87 5.54
N GLY A 253 -2.71 12.92 6.88
CA GLY A 253 -1.76 12.17 7.72
C GLY A 253 -0.34 12.74 7.70
N SER A 254 0.52 12.27 8.61
CA SER A 254 1.94 12.59 8.55
C SER A 254 2.63 11.77 7.46
N ALA A 255 3.64 12.35 6.80
CA ALA A 255 4.34 11.68 5.70
C ALA A 255 4.92 10.32 6.10
N LEU A 256 5.41 10.23 7.34
CA LEU A 256 5.92 9.02 7.92
C LEU A 256 4.86 7.96 8.15
N GLN A 257 3.73 8.33 8.75
CA GLN A 257 2.61 7.42 8.94
C GLN A 257 2.11 6.89 7.59
N ASN A 258 2.03 7.74 6.57
CA ASN A 258 1.64 7.35 5.22
C ASN A 258 2.60 6.30 4.63
N MET A 259 3.91 6.50 4.83
CA MET A 259 4.93 5.54 4.42
C MET A 259 4.76 4.20 5.15
N GLU A 260 4.64 4.22 6.48
CA GLU A 260 4.52 3.00 7.28
C GLU A 260 3.27 2.19 6.94
N LEU A 261 2.12 2.86 6.78
CA LEU A 261 0.86 2.24 6.40
C LEU A 261 0.91 1.70 4.97
N SER A 262 1.55 2.40 4.05
CA SER A 262 1.72 1.93 2.67
C SER A 262 2.65 0.72 2.58
N VAL A 263 3.75 0.71 3.33
CA VAL A 263 4.64 -0.46 3.41
C VAL A 263 3.92 -1.64 4.07
N TYR A 264 3.07 -1.39 5.05
CA TYR A 264 2.23 -2.42 5.65
C TYR A 264 1.20 -2.99 4.67
N ALA A 265 0.57 -2.14 3.86
CA ALA A 265 -0.30 -2.53 2.75
C ALA A 265 0.46 -3.42 1.74
N ALA A 266 1.67 -3.03 1.35
CA ALA A 266 2.54 -3.80 0.46
C ALA A 266 2.95 -5.15 1.06
N ALA A 267 3.12 -5.24 2.39
CA ALA A 267 3.39 -6.51 3.06
C ALA A 267 2.16 -7.43 3.00
N TRP A 268 0.96 -6.93 3.33
CA TRP A 268 -0.29 -7.67 3.19
C TRP A 268 -0.52 -8.18 1.76
N ALA A 269 -0.41 -7.31 0.76
CA ALA A 269 -0.64 -7.64 -0.64
C ALA A 269 0.27 -8.78 -1.12
N THR A 270 1.57 -8.71 -0.83
CA THR A 270 2.51 -9.79 -1.21
C THR A 270 2.27 -11.06 -0.42
N THR A 271 2.04 -10.99 0.89
CA THR A 271 1.75 -12.19 1.69
C THR A 271 0.53 -12.95 1.18
N LEU A 272 -0.48 -12.24 0.66
CA LEU A 272 -1.66 -12.86 0.07
C LEU A 272 -1.39 -13.37 -1.35
N LEU A 273 -0.87 -12.53 -2.23
CA LEU A 273 -0.85 -12.79 -3.67
C LEU A 273 0.39 -13.53 -4.17
N ASP A 274 1.48 -13.54 -3.39
CA ASP A 274 2.71 -14.28 -3.72
C ASP A 274 3.16 -15.12 -2.50
N PRO A 275 2.60 -16.33 -2.34
CA PRO A 275 2.98 -17.24 -1.26
C PRO A 275 4.45 -17.71 -1.35
N GLY A 276 5.12 -17.54 -2.50
CA GLY A 276 6.53 -17.89 -2.68
C GLY A 276 7.47 -16.83 -2.13
N ALA A 277 7.09 -15.54 -2.20
CA ALA A 277 7.80 -14.43 -1.57
C ALA A 277 7.63 -14.35 -0.04
N PHE A 278 6.93 -15.32 0.55
CA PHE A 278 6.52 -15.32 1.95
C PHE A 278 7.69 -15.24 2.94
N VAL A 279 8.80 -15.92 2.68
CA VAL A 279 9.93 -16.01 3.62
C VAL A 279 10.60 -14.63 3.86
N ASP A 280 10.71 -13.80 2.83
CA ASP A 280 11.38 -12.49 2.93
C ASP A 280 10.49 -11.40 3.55
N VAL A 281 9.17 -11.55 3.42
CA VAL A 281 8.20 -10.51 3.81
C VAL A 281 7.63 -10.75 5.21
N THR A 282 7.66 -11.98 5.72
CA THR A 282 7.03 -12.34 7.02
C THR A 282 7.62 -11.58 8.20
N SER A 283 8.96 -11.44 8.28
CA SER A 283 9.61 -10.68 9.37
C SER A 283 9.16 -9.23 9.39
N HIS A 284 9.18 -8.60 8.21
CA HIS A 284 8.77 -7.20 8.03
C HIS A 284 7.29 -7.02 8.33
N PHE A 285 6.45 -7.94 7.86
CA PHE A 285 5.03 -7.96 8.14
C PHE A 285 4.75 -8.09 9.64
N ALA A 286 5.41 -9.01 10.34
CA ALA A 286 5.22 -9.23 11.77
C ALA A 286 5.70 -8.03 12.60
N LEU A 287 6.81 -7.39 12.23
CA LEU A 287 7.27 -6.17 12.89
C LEU A 287 6.25 -5.04 12.74
N ARG A 288 5.72 -4.80 11.53
CA ARG A 288 4.71 -3.77 11.29
C ARG A 288 3.37 -4.10 11.92
N PHE A 289 2.95 -5.37 11.89
CA PHE A 289 1.77 -5.83 12.60
C PHE A 289 1.90 -5.62 14.11
N ASN A 290 3.08 -5.87 14.70
CA ASN A 290 3.32 -5.61 16.12
C ASN A 290 3.21 -4.11 16.47
N SER A 291 3.70 -3.23 15.59
CA SER A 291 3.58 -1.78 15.78
C SER A 291 2.14 -1.28 15.60
N LEU A 292 1.41 -1.79 14.61
CA LEU A 292 0.05 -1.34 14.23
C LEU A 292 -1.07 -2.22 14.84
N ARG A 293 -0.72 -3.00 15.86
CA ARG A 293 -1.42 -4.20 16.37
C ARG A 293 -2.90 -4.07 16.71
N PHE A 294 -3.38 -2.89 17.09
CA PHE A 294 -4.67 -2.76 17.74
C PHE A 294 -5.86 -2.94 16.78
N ASP A 295 -5.74 -2.51 15.53
CA ASP A 295 -6.88 -2.52 14.61
C ASP A 295 -7.03 -3.81 13.80
N ASP A 296 -5.91 -4.54 13.59
CA ASP A 296 -5.82 -5.56 12.54
C ASP A 296 -5.60 -6.99 13.09
N ALA A 297 -5.60 -7.19 14.41
CA ALA A 297 -5.42 -8.52 15.01
C ALA A 297 -6.48 -9.54 14.53
N TRP A 298 -7.72 -9.11 14.40
CA TRP A 298 -8.81 -9.94 13.88
C TRP A 298 -8.60 -10.31 12.39
N LEU A 299 -7.97 -9.45 11.59
CA LEU A 299 -7.65 -9.70 10.18
C LEU A 299 -6.56 -10.75 10.05
N VAL A 300 -5.49 -10.63 10.84
CA VAL A 300 -4.44 -11.66 10.91
C VAL A 300 -5.06 -12.99 11.33
N GLN A 301 -5.93 -13.00 12.33
CA GLN A 301 -6.60 -14.23 12.76
C GLN A 301 -7.49 -14.83 11.67
N LYS A 302 -8.31 -14.01 11.00
CA LYS A 302 -9.29 -14.46 10.00
C LYS A 302 -8.63 -14.93 8.71
N ILE A 303 -7.63 -14.19 8.23
CA ILE A 303 -7.09 -14.35 6.87
C ILE A 303 -5.70 -14.97 6.90
N TYR A 304 -4.79 -14.53 7.77
CA TYR A 304 -3.42 -15.06 7.78
C TYR A 304 -3.35 -16.45 8.43
N VAL A 305 -3.95 -16.63 9.63
CA VAL A 305 -3.80 -17.87 10.40
C VAL A 305 -4.50 -19.07 9.75
N THR A 306 -5.65 -18.84 9.13
CA THR A 306 -6.51 -19.87 8.51
C THR A 306 -5.93 -20.40 7.19
N ARG A 307 -4.87 -19.80 6.67
CA ARG A 307 -4.26 -20.17 5.39
C ARG A 307 -3.08 -21.14 5.60
N PRO A 308 -2.85 -22.07 4.66
CA PRO A 308 -1.64 -22.89 4.65
C PRO A 308 -0.41 -21.99 4.56
N GLN A 309 0.42 -22.04 5.59
CA GLN A 309 1.69 -21.32 5.60
C GLN A 309 2.77 -22.28 5.11
N GLN A 310 3.69 -21.81 4.25
CA GLN A 310 4.86 -22.61 3.95
C GLN A 310 5.62 -22.90 5.24
N PRO A 311 6.18 -24.12 5.41
CA PRO A 311 6.96 -24.44 6.60
C PRO A 311 8.14 -23.48 6.69
N VAL A 312 8.09 -22.58 7.67
CA VAL A 312 9.19 -21.66 7.96
C VAL A 312 10.36 -22.49 8.45
N ASN A 313 11.55 -22.26 7.89
CA ASN A 313 12.75 -22.93 8.34
C ASN A 313 12.96 -22.65 9.84
N PRO A 314 12.95 -23.67 10.73
CA PRO A 314 13.04 -23.48 12.18
C PRO A 314 14.35 -22.81 12.64
N PHE A 315 15.36 -22.71 11.77
CA PHE A 315 16.63 -22.05 12.07
C PHE A 315 16.60 -20.53 11.89
N VAL A 316 15.54 -19.94 11.31
CA VAL A 316 15.39 -18.49 11.22
C VAL A 316 14.40 -18.04 12.28
N ALA A 317 14.89 -17.40 13.34
CA ALA A 317 14.08 -16.76 14.38
C ALA A 317 13.40 -15.50 13.82
N VAL A 318 12.48 -15.69 12.88
CA VAL A 318 11.67 -14.63 12.28
C VAL A 318 10.50 -14.31 13.21
N PRO A 319 10.27 -13.03 13.55
CA PRO A 319 9.02 -12.63 14.19
C PRO A 319 7.83 -13.16 13.39
N ASN A 320 6.94 -13.93 14.02
CA ASN A 320 5.82 -14.58 13.36
C ASN A 320 4.50 -13.90 13.80
N PRO A 321 3.60 -13.51 12.88
CA PRO A 321 2.31 -12.93 13.24
C PRO A 321 1.46 -13.82 14.16
N LYS A 322 1.58 -15.15 14.03
CA LYS A 322 0.94 -16.11 14.96
C LYS A 322 1.45 -15.96 16.39
N TYR A 323 2.75 -15.76 16.56
CA TYR A 323 3.33 -15.52 17.88
C TYR A 323 2.84 -14.19 18.46
N VAL A 324 2.85 -13.12 17.67
CA VAL A 324 2.30 -11.81 18.09
C VAL A 324 0.83 -11.93 18.52
N LEU A 325 -0.01 -12.65 17.76
CA LEU A 325 -1.40 -12.91 18.15
C LEU A 325 -1.54 -13.72 19.44
N GLN A 326 -0.69 -14.72 19.66
CA GLN A 326 -0.69 -15.48 20.91
C GLN A 326 -0.34 -14.60 22.10
N VAL A 327 0.65 -13.72 21.94
CA VAL A 327 1.03 -12.73 22.95
C VAL A 327 -0.16 -11.82 23.26
N ILE A 328 -0.84 -11.27 22.26
CA ILE A 328 -2.06 -10.45 22.43
C ILE A 328 -3.13 -11.21 23.21
N ARG A 329 -3.45 -12.44 22.81
CA ARG A 329 -4.49 -13.25 23.48
C ARG A 329 -4.14 -13.58 24.93
N ARG A 330 -2.88 -13.91 25.21
CA ARG A 330 -2.42 -14.14 26.58
C ARG A 330 -2.57 -12.89 27.41
N ALA A 331 -2.28 -11.74 26.81
CA ALA A 331 -2.51 -10.44 27.40
C ALA A 331 -4.01 -10.24 27.72
N ASP A 332 -4.89 -10.36 26.74
CA ASP A 332 -6.34 -10.13 26.90
C ASP A 332 -7.01 -11.12 27.87
N SER A 333 -6.44 -12.32 28.03
CA SER A 333 -6.97 -13.35 28.94
C SER A 333 -6.55 -13.13 30.40
N ARG A 334 -5.61 -12.21 30.67
CA ARG A 334 -5.19 -11.89 32.05
C ARG A 334 -6.18 -10.90 32.66
N PRO A 335 -6.67 -11.14 33.88
CA PRO A 335 -7.47 -10.14 34.57
C PRO A 335 -6.64 -8.87 34.75
N PRO A 336 -7.25 -7.67 34.64
CA PRO A 336 -6.54 -6.41 34.86
C PRO A 336 -5.94 -6.44 36.27
N VAL A 337 -4.62 -6.36 36.36
CA VAL A 337 -3.95 -6.23 37.66
C VAL A 337 -3.97 -4.76 38.01
N LEU A 338 -4.73 -4.42 39.05
CA LEU A 338 -4.67 -3.10 39.67
C LEU A 338 -3.30 -2.96 40.32
N MET A 339 -2.46 -2.09 39.78
CA MET A 339 -1.23 -1.71 40.47
C MET A 339 -1.57 -0.84 41.68
N GLU A 340 -0.99 -1.18 42.84
CA GLU A 340 -0.92 -0.25 43.96
C GLU A 340 -0.08 0.97 43.55
N THR A 341 -0.48 2.16 44.00
CA THR A 341 0.23 3.42 43.74
C THR A 341 1.69 3.30 44.19
N GLN A 342 2.62 3.05 43.25
CA GLN A 342 4.04 2.97 43.56
C GLN A 342 4.59 4.36 43.89
N LYS A 343 5.20 4.49 45.07
CA LYS A 343 5.65 5.78 45.62
C LYS A 343 7.06 6.21 45.16
N ASP A 344 7.85 5.31 44.57
CA ASP A 344 9.25 5.56 44.19
C ASP A 344 9.49 5.51 42.67
N MET A 345 8.73 6.31 41.92
CA MET A 345 8.94 6.46 40.47
C MET A 345 9.72 7.75 40.18
N GLU A 346 10.83 7.64 39.45
CA GLU A 346 11.63 8.78 38.96
C GLU A 346 10.86 9.62 37.92
N TYR A 347 10.08 8.95 37.07
CA TYR A 347 9.22 9.60 36.07
C TYR A 347 7.77 9.17 36.25
N GLN A 348 6.86 10.13 36.20
CA GLN A 348 5.42 9.90 36.31
C GLN A 348 4.79 9.65 34.94
N MET A 349 3.71 8.88 34.94
CA MET A 349 2.89 8.69 33.73
C MET A 349 2.46 10.03 33.13
N GLY A 350 2.54 10.14 31.81
CA GLY A 350 2.25 11.35 31.06
C GLY A 350 3.39 12.35 31.00
N GLN A 351 4.47 12.17 31.77
CA GLN A 351 5.66 13.01 31.60
C GLN A 351 6.31 12.75 30.24
N VAL A 352 6.78 13.84 29.65
CA VAL A 352 7.53 13.81 28.40
C VAL A 352 9.01 13.69 28.73
N VAL A 353 9.66 12.69 28.16
CA VAL A 353 11.06 12.37 28.40
C VAL A 353 11.83 12.32 27.09
N ARG A 354 13.11 12.63 27.13
CA ARG A 354 14.04 12.51 26.01
C ARG A 354 15.04 11.41 26.31
N HIS A 355 15.33 10.57 25.32
CA HIS A 355 16.40 9.59 25.46
C HIS A 355 17.76 10.27 25.32
N VAL A 356 18.60 10.24 26.36
CA VAL A 356 19.88 10.98 26.42
C VAL A 356 20.82 10.64 25.26
N ARG A 357 20.95 9.35 24.89
CA ARG A 357 21.81 8.91 23.79
C ARG A 357 21.26 9.16 22.38
N TYR A 358 19.98 8.93 22.17
CA TYR A 358 19.36 8.89 20.85
C TYR A 358 18.56 10.16 20.51
N GLY A 359 18.32 11.02 21.50
CA GLY A 359 17.68 12.33 21.34
C GLY A 359 16.18 12.30 21.06
N PHE A 360 15.54 11.13 20.93
CA PHE A 360 14.11 11.06 20.67
C PHE A 360 13.29 11.45 21.91
N VAL A 361 12.16 12.10 21.67
CA VAL A 361 11.20 12.54 22.69
C VAL A 361 10.05 11.54 22.76
N ALA A 362 9.63 11.14 23.95
CA ALA A 362 8.60 10.13 24.17
C ALA A 362 7.76 10.43 25.42
N VAL A 363 6.60 9.79 25.56
CA VAL A 363 5.71 9.97 26.72
C VAL A 363 5.71 8.72 27.58
N VAL A 364 5.91 8.88 28.89
CA VAL A 364 5.84 7.76 29.84
C VAL A 364 4.41 7.24 29.93
N ILE A 365 4.19 5.97 29.57
CA ILE A 365 2.87 5.33 29.67
C ILE A 365 2.79 4.26 30.75
N ASP A 366 3.94 3.67 31.13
CA ASP A 366 3.99 2.65 32.16
C ASP A 366 5.41 2.55 32.76
N CYS A 367 5.54 1.87 33.89
CA CYS A 367 6.83 1.48 34.47
C CYS A 367 6.84 -0.02 34.74
N GLU A 368 7.88 -0.69 34.26
CA GLU A 368 8.13 -2.10 34.53
C GLU A 368 9.30 -2.23 35.51
N ILE A 369 9.06 -2.92 36.62
CA ILE A 369 10.11 -3.35 37.55
C ILE A 369 10.27 -4.87 37.37
N PRO A 370 11.40 -5.34 36.79
CA PRO A 370 11.69 -6.76 36.76
C PRO A 370 11.71 -7.31 38.20
N ARG A 371 11.10 -8.47 38.43
CA ARG A 371 10.98 -9.11 39.77
C ARG A 371 12.32 -9.41 40.47
N SER A 372 13.48 -9.13 39.86
CA SER A 372 14.80 -9.47 40.40
C SER A 372 15.87 -8.37 40.35
N GLU A 373 15.60 -7.12 39.95
CA GLU A 373 16.65 -6.08 39.88
C GLU A 373 16.19 -4.68 40.31
N SER A 374 17.10 -3.92 40.93
CA SER A 374 16.95 -2.51 41.35
C SER A 374 16.89 -1.51 40.18
N ILE A 375 16.63 -1.97 38.96
CA ILE A 375 16.69 -1.16 37.74
C ILE A 375 15.27 -0.90 37.25
N LEU A 376 14.88 0.37 37.26
CA LEU A 376 13.59 0.83 36.75
C LEU A 376 13.63 0.93 35.22
N TYR A 377 12.64 0.33 34.57
CA TYR A 377 12.36 0.49 33.15
C TYR A 377 11.03 1.23 32.97
N TYR A 378 10.96 2.08 31.96
CA TYR A 378 9.75 2.78 31.57
C TYR A 378 9.32 2.34 30.20
N ARG A 379 8.03 2.07 30.06
CA ARG A 379 7.39 1.91 28.77
C ARG A 379 7.02 3.30 28.27
N LEU A 380 7.52 3.63 27.10
CA LEU A 380 7.36 4.94 26.50
C LEU A 380 6.52 4.81 25.23
N LEU A 381 5.58 5.74 25.04
CA LEU A 381 4.95 6.01 23.76
C LEU A 381 5.92 6.86 22.94
N THR A 382 6.48 6.28 21.88
CA THR A 382 7.44 6.94 21.01
C THR A 382 6.74 7.57 19.79
N PRO A 383 7.34 8.59 19.17
CA PRO A 383 6.80 9.15 17.95
C PRO A 383 6.88 8.08 16.83
N PRO A 384 6.06 8.19 15.78
CA PRO A 384 5.98 7.20 14.71
C PRO A 384 7.28 7.04 13.91
N ASN A 385 8.32 7.86 14.16
CA ASN A 385 9.61 7.81 13.46
C ASN A 385 10.56 6.76 14.04
N MET A 386 10.22 6.19 15.19
CA MET A 386 10.92 5.09 15.81
C MET A 386 10.29 3.77 15.36
N GLN A 387 11.10 2.71 15.17
CA GLN A 387 10.61 1.37 14.82
C GLN A 387 9.77 0.79 15.99
N GLY A 388 8.49 1.18 16.05
CA GLY A 388 7.56 0.78 17.10
C GLY A 388 6.88 1.97 17.79
N THR A 389 5.59 1.81 18.07
CA THR A 389 4.78 2.75 18.87
C THR A 389 5.25 2.81 20.33
N PHE A 390 5.94 1.77 20.81
CA PHE A 390 6.36 1.67 22.20
C PHE A 390 7.82 1.25 22.33
N SER A 391 8.54 1.86 23.27
CA SER A 391 9.91 1.47 23.64
C SER A 391 10.01 1.20 25.13
N LEU A 392 10.71 0.14 25.52
CA LEU A 392 11.08 -0.11 26.92
C LEU A 392 12.48 0.45 27.15
N VAL A 393 12.61 1.46 28.01
CA VAL A 393 13.86 2.19 28.21
C VAL A 393 14.21 2.26 29.70
N LYS A 394 15.48 2.07 30.01
CA LYS A 394 16.00 2.19 31.38
C LYS A 394 15.90 3.64 31.87
N ALA A 395 15.49 3.84 33.12
CA ALA A 395 15.34 5.16 33.74
C ALA A 395 16.56 6.08 33.55
N SER A 396 17.77 5.54 33.77
CA SER A 396 19.04 6.27 33.64
C SER A 396 19.38 6.73 32.22
N SER A 397 18.60 6.34 31.22
CA SER A 397 18.77 6.75 29.82
C SER A 397 17.79 7.84 29.41
N LEU A 398 16.99 8.35 30.34
CA LEU A 398 15.95 9.35 30.13
C LEU A 398 16.29 10.66 30.84
N GLU A 399 15.78 11.75 30.29
CA GLU A 399 15.75 13.08 30.92
C GLU A 399 14.38 13.73 30.70
N LEU A 400 13.94 14.58 31.63
CA LEU A 400 12.62 15.22 31.54
C LEU A 400 12.64 16.38 30.53
N VAL A 401 11.71 16.36 29.58
CA VAL A 401 11.46 17.49 28.67
C VAL A 401 10.59 18.52 29.38
N ARG A 402 11.10 19.75 29.49
CA ARG A 402 10.41 20.87 30.16
C ARG A 402 9.89 21.91 29.18
N ASP A 403 10.29 21.85 27.92
CA ASP A 403 9.81 22.74 26.87
C ASP A 403 8.50 22.22 26.27
N PRO A 404 7.37 22.93 26.43
CA PRO A 404 6.08 22.52 25.87
C PRO A 404 6.07 22.50 24.34
N GLU A 405 6.87 23.32 23.68
CA GLU A 405 6.91 23.37 22.21
C GLU A 405 7.68 22.17 21.64
N GLU A 406 8.74 21.72 22.32
CA GLU A 406 9.41 20.46 22.01
C GLU A 406 8.48 19.25 22.22
N ALA A 407 7.76 19.23 23.34
CA ALA A 407 6.81 18.17 23.67
C ALA A 407 5.62 18.12 22.70
N ALA A 408 5.10 19.28 22.27
CA ALA A 408 4.03 19.36 21.30
C ALA A 408 4.50 19.10 19.86
N GLY A 409 5.76 19.41 19.55
CA GLY A 409 6.38 19.16 18.25
C GLY A 409 6.66 17.67 18.00
N ALA A 410 6.84 16.88 19.06
CA ALA A 410 6.90 15.42 18.97
C ALA A 410 5.48 14.88 18.67
N MET A 411 5.19 14.58 17.40
CA MET A 411 3.89 14.01 17.04
C MET A 411 3.67 12.63 17.68
N PHE A 412 2.63 12.48 18.50
CA PHE A 412 2.26 11.20 19.12
C PHE A 412 0.89 10.73 18.60
N THR A 413 0.88 9.91 17.55
CA THR A 413 -0.34 9.49 16.84
C THR A 413 -1.35 8.77 17.73
N ASP A 414 -0.88 7.99 18.72
CA ASP A 414 -1.70 7.15 19.58
C ASP A 414 -1.94 7.73 20.98
N ILE A 415 -1.62 9.02 21.18
CA ILE A 415 -1.64 9.62 22.51
C ILE A 415 -3.04 9.68 23.12
N GLY A 416 -4.08 9.80 22.28
CA GLY A 416 -5.47 9.81 22.70
C GLY A 416 -5.96 8.47 23.30
N LEU A 417 -5.26 7.36 23.04
CA LEU A 417 -5.58 6.07 23.66
C LEU A 417 -5.28 6.08 25.16
N PHE A 418 -4.27 6.85 25.57
CA PHE A 418 -3.74 6.84 26.94
C PHE A 418 -4.10 8.12 27.72
N PHE A 419 -4.26 9.25 27.03
CA PHE A 419 -4.36 10.57 27.65
C PHE A 419 -5.48 11.42 27.05
N LYS A 420 -6.14 12.24 27.88
CA LYS A 420 -7.25 13.13 27.46
C LYS A 420 -6.78 14.43 26.84
N ARG A 421 -5.71 15.00 27.39
CA ARG A 421 -5.21 16.34 27.04
C ARG A 421 -3.76 16.51 27.45
N PHE A 422 -3.09 17.45 26.81
CA PHE A 422 -1.76 17.92 27.22
C PHE A 422 -1.88 19.15 28.13
N ASP A 423 -1.21 19.13 29.27
CA ASP A 423 -1.05 20.28 30.16
C ASP A 423 0.28 20.99 29.87
N ARG A 424 0.18 22.16 29.24
CA ARG A 424 1.34 22.99 28.89
C ARG A 424 2.05 23.58 30.12
N GLY A 425 1.35 23.75 31.25
CA GLY A 425 1.93 24.34 32.47
C GLY A 425 2.89 23.38 33.18
N THR A 426 2.62 22.08 33.10
CA THR A 426 3.43 21.02 33.71
C THR A 426 4.25 20.21 32.70
N CYS A 427 4.05 20.44 31.39
CA CYS A 427 4.63 19.64 30.31
C CYS A 427 4.30 18.14 30.45
N THR A 428 3.03 17.83 30.78
CA THR A 428 2.57 16.46 31.00
C THR A 428 1.23 16.17 30.34
N PHE A 429 1.06 14.93 29.89
CA PHE A 429 -0.21 14.42 29.39
C PHE A 429 -1.08 13.88 30.54
N VAL A 430 -2.35 14.27 30.56
CA VAL A 430 -3.30 13.88 31.61
C VAL A 430 -3.94 12.52 31.28
N PRO A 431 -3.79 11.48 32.12
CA PRO A 431 -4.28 10.14 31.83
C PRO A 431 -5.80 10.05 31.62
N SER A 432 -6.23 9.10 30.79
CA SER A 432 -7.64 8.88 30.46
C SER A 432 -8.46 8.21 31.56
N SER A 433 -7.84 7.35 32.36
CA SER A 433 -8.42 6.74 33.57
C SER A 433 -7.52 6.99 34.78
N ARG A 434 -8.09 6.99 35.98
CA ARG A 434 -7.33 6.90 37.25
C ARG A 434 -7.06 5.44 37.63
N GLU A 435 -7.68 4.48 36.95
CA GLU A 435 -7.60 3.05 37.21
C GLU A 435 -6.68 2.41 36.16
N MET A 436 -5.62 1.75 36.65
CA MET A 436 -4.60 1.10 35.84
C MET A 436 -5.03 -0.30 35.43
N VAL A 437 -4.96 -0.60 34.13
CA VAL A 437 -5.08 -1.96 33.60
C VAL A 437 -3.72 -2.36 33.04
N HIS A 438 -2.96 -3.12 33.83
CA HIS A 438 -1.72 -3.71 33.36
C HIS A 438 -2.00 -5.03 32.63
N THR A 439 -1.39 -5.20 31.46
CA THR A 439 -1.21 -6.50 30.83
C THR A 439 0.25 -6.92 30.88
N SER A 440 0.64 -7.75 31.85
CA SER A 440 2.02 -8.25 31.94
C SER A 440 2.36 -9.06 30.69
N LEU A 441 3.44 -8.70 30.00
CA LEU A 441 4.05 -9.49 28.95
C LEU A 441 5.21 -10.26 29.59
N GLU A 442 4.93 -11.45 30.12
CA GLU A 442 6.00 -12.37 30.51
C GLU A 442 6.57 -12.95 29.22
N PHE A 443 7.84 -12.65 28.92
CA PHE A 443 8.60 -13.18 27.80
C PHE A 443 9.00 -14.64 28.03
#